data_AF-A0A3P6AWH2-F1
#
_entry.id   AF-A0A3P6AWH2-F1
#
_cell.length_a   1.000
_cell.length_b   1.000
_cell.length_c   1.000
_cell.angle_alpha   90.00
_cell.angle_beta   90.00
_cell.angle_gamma   90.00
#
_symmetry.space_group_name_H-M   'P 1'
#
loop_
_entity.id
_entity.type
_entity.pdbx_description
1 polymer ?
#
loop_
_entity_poly.entity_id
_entity_poly.type
_entity_poly.pdbx_seq_one_letter_code
_entity_poly.pdbx_strand_id
1 'polypeptide(L)' 'MKYALCFVSSLLVISFILLLATEMNLVEARVNGERSKTYVICGNERVCNWTCIFNEHFTRGRCRHLYCYCFR' A
#
# COMPACT_ATOMS: atom_id res chain seq x y z
N MET A 1 -40.51 8.69 -23.81
CA MET A 1 -39.52 9.20 -22.83
C MET A 1 -39.11 8.17 -21.76
N LYS A 2 -39.24 6.85 -22.02
CA LYS A 2 -38.95 5.79 -21.03
C LYS A 2 -37.50 5.27 -21.14
N TYR A 3 -36.95 5.27 -22.35
CA TYR A 3 -35.58 4.82 -22.65
C TYR A 3 -34.49 5.75 -22.13
N ALA A 4 -34.75 7.06 -22.10
CA ALA A 4 -33.79 8.06 -21.60
C ALA A 4 -33.54 7.92 -20.08
N LEU A 5 -34.58 7.59 -19.31
CA LEU A 5 -34.45 7.40 -17.85
C LEU A 5 -33.60 6.18 -17.49
N CYS A 6 -33.77 5.08 -18.22
CA CYS A 6 -32.95 3.87 -18.02
C CYS A 6 -31.47 4.15 -18.31
N PHE A 7 -31.18 4.92 -19.36
CA PHE A 7 -29.80 5.22 -19.75
C PHE A 7 -29.07 6.06 -18.69
N VAL A 8 -29.75 7.04 -18.11
CA VAL A 8 -29.20 7.88 -17.02
C VAL A 8 -28.97 7.05 -15.75
N SER A 9 -29.90 6.14 -15.42
CA SER A 9 -29.76 5.24 -14.27
C SER A 9 -28.54 4.34 -14.40
N SER A 10 -28.32 3.73 -15.57
CA SER A 10 -27.15 2.88 -15.82
C SER A 10 -25.82 3.64 -15.72
N LEU A 11 -25.77 4.89 -16.23
CA LEU A 11 -24.57 5.73 -16.14
C LEU A 11 -24.23 6.11 -14.70
N LEU A 12 -25.24 6.38 -13.86
CA LEU A 12 -25.05 6.66 -12.44
C LEU A 12 -24.49 5.45 -11.70
N VAL A 13 -25.02 4.24 -11.97
CA VAL A 13 -24.52 3.00 -11.36
C VAL A 13 -23.07 2.73 -11.75
N ILE A 14 -22.71 2.90 -13.02
CA ILE A 14 -21.33 2.71 -13.50
C ILE A 14 -20.38 3.74 -12.84
N SER A 15 -20.80 5.00 -12.72
CA SER A 15 -20.02 6.04 -12.05
C SER A 15 -19.79 5.73 -10.57
N PHE A 16 -20.82 5.23 -9.87
CA PHE A 16 -20.69 4.80 -8.47
C PHE A 16 -19.75 3.60 -8.30
N ILE A 17 -19.82 2.61 -9.20
CA ILE A 17 -18.91 1.45 -9.18
C ILE A 17 -17.47 1.89 -9.45
N LEU A 18 -17.25 2.82 -10.39
CA LEU A 18 -15.93 3.38 -10.68
C LEU A 18 -15.36 4.14 -9.48
N LEU A 19 -16.18 4.93 -8.80
CA LEU A 19 -15.78 5.66 -7.59
C LEU A 19 -15.38 4.71 -6.46
N LEU A 20 -16.16 3.64 -6.24
CA LEU A 20 -15.85 2.60 -5.27
C LEU A 20 -14.57 1.83 -5.66
N ALA A 21 -14.38 1.54 -6.94
CA ALA A 21 -13.17 0.86 -7.43
C ALA A 21 -11.90 1.73 -7.24
N THR A 22 -11.98 3.05 -7.41
CA THR A 22 -10.84 3.95 -7.18
C THR A 22 -10.47 4.06 -5.69
N GLU A 23 -11.46 4.07 -4.80
CA GLU A 23 -11.23 4.10 -3.35
C GLU A 23 -10.67 2.76 -2.83
N MET A 24 -11.10 1.63 -3.39
CA MET A 24 -10.56 0.31 -3.02
C MET A 24 -9.15 0.07 -3.54
N ASN A 25 -8.77 0.65 -4.69
CA ASN A 25 -7.42 0.53 -5.25
C ASN A 25 -6.37 1.35 -4.44
N LEU A 26 -6.79 2.44 -3.79
CA LEU A 26 -5.93 3.25 -2.93
C LEU A 26 -5.62 2.58 -1.57
N VAL A 27 -6.41 1.59 -1.14
CA VAL A 27 -6.19 0.85 0.11
C VAL A 27 -5.22 -0.33 -0.07
N GLU A 28 -4.93 -0.75 -1.31
CA GLU A 28 -4.16 -1.96 -1.61
C GLU A 28 -2.78 -1.70 -2.20
N ALA A 29 -2.11 -0.66 -1.70
CA ALA A 29 -0.65 -0.56 -1.76
C ALA A 29 -0.08 -0.20 -0.39
N ARG A 30 -0.65 -0.74 0.69
CA ARG A 30 0.15 -0.98 1.89
C ARG A 30 1.16 -2.07 1.51
N VAL A 31 2.26 -1.65 0.90
CA VAL A 31 3.46 -2.48 0.78
C VAL A 31 3.67 -3.07 2.17
N ASN A 32 3.55 -4.39 2.30
CA ASN A 32 3.61 -5.15 3.56
C ASN A 32 5.02 -5.02 4.18
N GLY A 33 5.35 -3.81 4.60
CA GLY A 33 6.55 -3.49 5.34
C GLY A 33 6.29 -3.82 6.78
N GLU A 34 6.88 -4.89 7.27
CA GLU A 34 6.93 -5.17 8.70
C GLU A 34 7.99 -4.27 9.33
N ARG A 35 7.72 -3.77 10.53
CA ARG A 35 8.71 -2.95 11.23
C ARG A 35 9.83 -3.86 11.72
N SER A 36 11.08 -3.47 11.44
CA SER A 36 12.26 -4.21 11.90
C SER A 36 12.22 -4.37 13.42
N LYS A 37 12.40 -5.60 13.88
CA LYS A 37 12.50 -5.93 15.31
C LYS A 37 13.88 -5.63 15.87
N THR A 38 14.92 -5.72 15.04
CA THR A 38 16.31 -5.57 15.48
C THR A 38 16.81 -4.13 15.32
N TYR A 39 16.41 -3.43 14.27
CA TYR A 39 16.82 -2.05 14.00
C TYR A 39 15.61 -1.12 13.95
N VAL A 40 14.99 -0.89 15.11
CA VAL A 40 13.71 -0.16 15.21
C VAL A 40 13.83 1.28 14.71
N ILE A 41 14.88 2.00 15.13
CA ILE A 41 15.10 3.41 14.78
C ILE A 41 16.05 3.46 13.59
N CYS A 42 15.61 4.06 12.48
CA CYS A 42 16.48 4.24 11.35
C CYS A 42 17.36 5.47 11.49
N GLY A 43 18.68 5.25 11.63
CA GLY A 43 19.72 6.24 11.39
C GLY A 43 20.42 6.09 10.03
N ASN A 44 20.31 4.92 9.38
CA ASN A 44 20.95 4.65 8.10
C ASN A 44 20.17 3.60 7.28
N GLU A 45 19.84 3.93 6.03
CA GLU A 45 19.10 3.04 5.11
C GLU A 45 19.86 1.75 4.80
N ARG A 46 21.19 1.81 4.64
CA ARG A 46 22.01 0.63 4.36
C ARG A 46 22.01 -0.35 5.54
N VAL A 47 22.07 0.17 6.77
CA VAL A 47 22.03 -0.64 8.00
C VAL A 47 20.65 -1.28 8.18
N CYS A 48 19.58 -0.52 7.91
CA CYS A 48 18.22 -1.04 7.89
C CYS A 48 18.08 -2.20 6.87
N ASN A 49 18.51 -1.99 5.62
CA ASN A 49 18.45 -3.03 4.59
C ASN A 49 19.26 -4.29 4.97
N TRP A 50 20.49 -4.09 5.46
CA TRP A 50 21.34 -5.20 5.88
C TRP A 50 20.72 -5.97 7.05
N THR A 51 20.19 -5.28 8.06
CA THR A 51 19.52 -5.91 9.20
C THR A 51 18.31 -6.73 8.75
N CYS A 52 17.46 -6.16 7.90
CA CYS A 52 16.30 -6.88 7.37
C CYS A 52 16.70 -8.15 6.62
N ILE A 53 17.76 -8.12 5.81
CA ILE A 53 18.21 -9.28 5.01
C ILE A 53 18.88 -10.34 5.88
N PHE A 54 19.84 -9.95 6.72
CA PHE A 54 20.72 -10.90 7.40
C PHE A 54 20.21 -11.33 8.78
N ASN A 55 19.48 -10.45 9.49
CA ASN A 55 19.02 -10.75 10.85
C ASN A 55 17.54 -11.18 10.88
N GLU A 56 16.72 -10.63 9.99
CA GLU A 56 15.26 -10.86 10.01
C GLU A 56 14.76 -11.66 8.79
N HIS A 57 15.66 -12.07 7.89
CA HIS A 57 15.38 -12.92 6.72
C HIS A 57 14.32 -12.36 5.74
N PHE A 58 14.32 -11.05 5.56
CA PHE A 58 13.54 -10.34 4.55
C PHE A 58 14.34 -10.10 3.26
N THR A 59 13.68 -9.73 2.16
CA THR A 59 14.35 -9.49 0.87
C THR A 59 15.01 -8.10 0.82
N ARG A 60 14.44 -7.13 1.52
CA ARG A 60 14.99 -5.77 1.61
C ARG A 60 14.48 -5.03 2.84
N GLY A 61 15.14 -3.94 3.19
CA GLY A 61 14.71 -2.99 4.21
C GLY A 61 14.84 -1.56 3.71
N ARG A 62 13.93 -0.70 4.14
CA ARG A 62 13.99 0.74 3.89
C ARG A 62 13.54 1.52 5.10
N CYS A 63 14.17 2.66 5.29
CA CYS A 63 13.77 3.62 6.30
C CYS A 63 12.56 4.42 5.83
N ARG A 64 11.56 4.51 6.71
CA ARG A 64 10.39 5.35 6.51
C ARG A 64 10.22 6.21 7.75
N HIS A 65 10.37 7.53 7.59
CA HIS A 65 10.51 8.47 8.70
C HIS A 65 11.69 8.08 9.61
N LEU A 66 11.40 7.82 10.89
CA LEU A 66 12.38 7.45 11.92
C LEU A 66 12.49 5.93 12.12
N TYR A 67 11.79 5.10 11.35
CA TYR A 67 11.73 3.67 11.57
C TYR A 67 12.20 2.87 10.36
N CYS A 68 12.83 1.72 10.64
CA CYS A 68 13.17 0.75 9.61
C CYS A 68 11.99 -0.19 9.36
N TYR A 69 11.66 -0.39 8.08
CA TYR A 69 10.67 -1.35 7.64
C TYR A 69 11.32 -2.38 6.73
N CYS A 70 11.10 -3.66 7.02
CA CYS A 70 11.53 -4.80 6.25
C CYS A 70 10.41 -5.27 5.32
N PHE A 71 10.77 -5.64 4.10
CA PHE A 71 9.86 -6.06 3.06
C PHE A 71 10.28 -7.44 2.56
N ARG A 72 9.31 -8.33 2.43
CA ARG A 72 9.52 -9.65 1.86
C ARG A 72 9.73 -9.56 0.35
#